data_AF-A0A5C2HAE2-F1
#
_entry.id   AF-A0A5C2HAE2-F1
#
_cell.length_a   1.000
_cell.length_b   1.000
_cell.length_c   1.000
_cell.angle_alpha   90.00
_cell.angle_beta   90.00
_cell.angle_gamma   90.00
#
_symmetry.space_group_name_H-M   'P 1'
#
loop_
_entity.id
_entity.type
_entity.pdbx_description
1 polymer ?
#
loop_
_entity_poly.entity_id
_entity_poly.type
_entity_poly.pdbx_seq_one_letter_code
_entity_poly.pdbx_strand_id
1 'polypeptide(L)'
;MNKKEMKELFGEDLEFLKTNKNLKNLLDNLCPYRAKYLMKKANKQTFLRFLENEKYFDSQLDFEKELYPLLLDRDTKIWKKLANDKTLSKQARMRSAYLYTYLAKKFIELDFDIEEIRDQFAFYHGNRCADGDGFAYNFGLKSGLDSRRFHQFKNTGGF
;
A
#
# COMPACT_ATOMS: atom_id res chain seq x y z
N MET A 1 -14.58 -16.47 -3.72
CA MET A 1 -13.39 -17.05 -4.40
C MET A 1 -13.72 -18.40 -5.03
N ASN A 2 -13.08 -18.75 -6.14
CA ASN A 2 -13.17 -20.08 -6.75
C ASN A 2 -12.10 -21.05 -6.17
N LYS A 3 -12.28 -22.35 -6.44
CA LYS A 3 -11.42 -23.42 -5.89
C LYS A 3 -9.94 -23.31 -6.32
N LYS A 4 -9.67 -22.77 -7.52
CA LYS A 4 -8.31 -22.54 -8.02
C LYS A 4 -7.62 -21.43 -7.23
N GLU A 5 -8.32 -20.31 -7.02
CA GLU A 5 -7.84 -19.17 -6.22
C GLU A 5 -7.61 -19.55 -4.76
N MET A 6 -8.47 -20.40 -4.18
CA MET A 6 -8.30 -20.91 -2.81
C MET A 6 -7.06 -21.78 -2.67
N LYS A 7 -6.81 -22.68 -3.63
CA LYS A 7 -5.61 -23.52 -3.64
C LYS A 7 -4.33 -22.71 -3.78
N GLU A 8 -4.36 -21.68 -4.63
CA GLU A 8 -3.23 -20.76 -4.80
C GLU A 8 -2.95 -19.96 -3.53
N LEU A 9 -3.98 -19.64 -2.74
CA LEU A 9 -3.87 -18.80 -1.54
C LEU A 9 -3.54 -19.56 -0.25
N PHE A 10 -4.12 -20.75 -0.07
CA PHE A 10 -4.06 -21.49 1.19
C PHE A 10 -3.34 -22.84 1.07
N GLY A 11 -2.87 -23.22 -0.13
CA GLY A 11 -2.30 -24.52 -0.42
C GLY A 11 -3.35 -25.57 -0.79
N GLU A 12 -2.92 -26.81 -1.02
CA GLU A 12 -3.79 -27.86 -1.54
C GLU A 12 -4.78 -28.42 -0.52
N ASP A 13 -4.46 -28.32 0.77
CA ASP A 13 -5.25 -28.91 1.84
C ASP A 13 -6.38 -27.98 2.30
N LEU A 14 -7.52 -28.12 1.63
CA LEU A 14 -8.76 -27.40 1.92
C LEU A 14 -9.79 -28.29 2.66
N GLU A 15 -9.38 -29.43 3.20
CA GLU A 15 -10.32 -30.36 3.87
C GLU A 15 -11.02 -29.73 5.08
N PHE A 16 -10.33 -28.85 5.81
CA PHE A 16 -10.87 -28.12 6.95
C PHE A 16 -12.04 -27.17 6.58
N LEU A 17 -12.16 -26.77 5.29
CA LEU A 17 -13.30 -25.98 4.81
C LEU A 17 -14.57 -26.81 4.62
N LYS A 18 -14.45 -28.14 4.54
CA LYS A 18 -15.61 -29.05 4.50
C LYS A 18 -16.31 -29.10 5.87
N THR A 19 -15.55 -28.96 6.95
CA THR A 19 -16.05 -29.04 8.33
C THR A 19 -16.46 -27.67 8.90
N ASN A 20 -15.93 -26.56 8.37
CA ASN A 20 -16.25 -25.21 8.84
C ASN A 20 -17.07 -24.40 7.82
N LYS A 21 -18.39 -24.63 7.80
CA LYS A 21 -19.35 -23.94 6.89
C LYS A 21 -19.32 -22.42 6.98
N ASN A 22 -19.11 -21.86 8.18
CA ASN A 22 -19.07 -20.41 8.36
C ASN A 22 -17.84 -19.80 7.69
N LEU A 23 -16.66 -20.40 7.88
CA LEU A 23 -15.42 -19.97 7.23
C LEU A 23 -15.51 -20.13 5.71
N LYS A 24 -16.09 -21.24 5.24
CA LYS A 24 -16.33 -21.47 3.81
C LYS A 24 -17.24 -20.39 3.21
N ASN A 25 -18.38 -20.10 3.83
CA ASN A 25 -19.27 -19.01 3.37
C ASN A 25 -18.55 -17.66 3.36
N LEU A 26 -17.68 -17.40 4.34
CA LEU A 26 -16.91 -16.17 4.39
C LEU A 26 -15.90 -16.07 3.24
N LEU A 27 -15.20 -17.18 2.93
CA LEU A 27 -14.24 -17.28 1.82
C LEU A 27 -14.88 -17.29 0.43
N ASP A 28 -16.04 -17.93 0.29
CA ASP A 28 -16.83 -17.95 -0.94
C ASP A 28 -17.29 -16.53 -1.30
N ASN A 29 -17.70 -15.75 -0.29
CA ASN A 29 -18.07 -14.35 -0.43
C ASN A 29 -16.87 -13.38 -0.46
N LEU A 30 -15.66 -13.86 -0.12
CA LEU A 30 -14.46 -13.04 -0.18
C LEU A 30 -13.98 -12.91 -1.63
N CYS A 31 -13.79 -11.66 -2.04
CA CYS A 31 -13.12 -11.33 -3.29
C CYS A 31 -11.65 -11.81 -3.21
N PRO A 32 -11.10 -12.52 -4.22
CA PRO A 32 -9.73 -13.04 -4.19
C PRO A 32 -8.68 -11.96 -3.97
N TYR A 33 -8.92 -10.78 -4.55
CA TYR A 33 -8.10 -9.59 -4.33
C TYR A 33 -8.13 -9.14 -2.87
N ARG A 34 -9.30 -9.21 -2.23
CA ARG A 34 -9.48 -8.87 -0.81
C ARG A 34 -8.88 -9.91 0.12
N ALA A 35 -8.85 -11.18 -0.26
CA ALA A 35 -8.19 -12.24 0.50
C ALA A 35 -6.66 -12.11 0.44
N LYS A 36 -6.10 -11.96 -0.78
CA LYS A 36 -4.67 -11.63 -0.99
C LYS A 36 -4.28 -10.37 -0.22
N TYR A 37 -5.13 -9.36 -0.23
CA TYR A 37 -4.98 -8.13 0.55
C TYR A 37 -4.94 -8.38 2.07
N LEU A 38 -5.89 -9.13 2.63
CA LEU A 38 -5.93 -9.43 4.07
C LEU A 38 -4.69 -10.21 4.53
N MET A 39 -4.18 -11.13 3.72
CA MET A 39 -2.95 -11.86 4.00
C MET A 39 -1.73 -10.94 3.96
N LYS A 40 -1.65 -10.03 2.97
CA LYS A 40 -0.61 -8.99 2.88
C LYS A 40 -0.65 -8.02 4.07
N LYS A 41 -1.84 -7.65 4.53
CA LYS A 41 -2.07 -6.74 5.66
C LYS A 41 -1.49 -7.27 6.98
N ALA A 42 -1.35 -8.59 7.12
CA ALA A 42 -0.81 -9.21 8.32
C ALA A 42 0.73 -9.08 8.46
N ASN A 43 1.45 -8.71 7.39
CA ASN A 43 2.92 -8.72 7.40
C ASN A 43 3.52 -7.30 7.25
N LYS A 44 4.19 -6.81 8.30
CA LYS A 44 4.94 -5.53 8.29
C LYS A 44 5.92 -5.45 7.12
N GLN A 45 6.53 -6.57 6.71
CA GLN A 45 7.46 -6.63 5.60
C GLN A 45 6.82 -6.23 4.26
N THR A 46 5.54 -6.54 4.06
CA THR A 46 4.83 -6.17 2.84
C THR A 46 4.71 -4.66 2.70
N PHE A 47 4.38 -3.96 3.78
CA PHE A 47 4.32 -2.49 3.76
C PHE A 47 5.71 -1.87 3.58
N LEU A 48 6.73 -2.45 4.20
CA LEU A 48 8.10 -1.97 4.06
C LEU A 48 8.60 -2.01 2.63
N ARG A 49 8.21 -3.01 1.84
CA ARG A 49 8.57 -3.04 0.41
C ARG A 49 8.12 -1.79 -0.34
N PHE A 50 6.96 -1.22 -0.02
CA PHE A 50 6.48 0.00 -0.66
C PHE A 50 7.12 1.27 -0.08
N LEU A 51 7.45 1.26 1.21
CA LEU A 51 8.04 2.40 1.89
C LEU A 51 9.54 2.53 1.65
N GLU A 52 10.23 1.43 1.34
CA GLU A 52 11.64 1.37 0.95
C GLU A 52 11.76 0.89 -0.51
N ASN A 53 10.91 1.44 -1.38
CA ASN A 53 10.68 0.91 -2.72
C ASN A 53 11.91 0.87 -3.64
N GLU A 54 12.94 1.66 -3.37
CA GLU A 54 14.22 1.60 -4.06
C GLU A 54 14.92 0.23 -3.97
N LYS A 55 14.64 -0.56 -2.93
CA LYS A 55 15.25 -1.89 -2.77
C LYS A 55 14.50 -3.00 -3.52
N TYR A 56 13.29 -2.73 -3.99
CA TYR A 56 12.33 -3.78 -4.38
C TYR A 56 11.69 -3.57 -5.75
N PHE A 57 11.76 -2.38 -6.31
CA PHE A 57 11.09 -2.05 -7.55
C PHE A 57 12.01 -1.24 -8.44
N ASP A 58 12.21 -1.65 -9.69
CA ASP A 58 12.90 -0.84 -10.71
C ASP A 58 11.89 -0.18 -11.67
N SER A 59 10.62 -0.60 -11.60
CA SER A 59 9.52 -0.18 -12.47
C SER A 59 8.39 0.47 -11.67
N GLN A 60 8.03 1.70 -12.06
CA GLN A 60 6.88 2.40 -11.47
C GLN A 60 5.59 1.62 -11.68
N LEU A 61 5.42 1.00 -12.85
CA LEU A 61 4.24 0.22 -13.17
C LEU A 61 4.07 -0.98 -12.21
N ASP A 62 5.16 -1.67 -11.88
CA ASP A 62 5.10 -2.83 -10.99
C ASP A 62 4.88 -2.42 -9.54
N PHE A 63 5.50 -1.31 -9.11
CA PHE A 63 5.21 -0.67 -7.83
C PHE A 63 3.72 -0.33 -7.70
N GLU A 64 3.14 0.32 -8.71
CA GLU A 64 1.73 0.72 -8.71
C GLU A 64 0.79 -0.50 -8.76
N LYS A 65 1.10 -1.52 -9.58
CA LYS A 65 0.32 -2.77 -9.66
C LYS A 65 0.23 -3.47 -8.30
N GLU A 66 1.31 -3.46 -7.52
CA GLU A 66 1.32 -4.06 -6.19
C GLU A 66 0.68 -3.16 -5.14
N LEU A 67 0.86 -1.83 -5.22
CA LEU A 67 0.38 -0.86 -4.23
C LEU A 67 -1.11 -0.53 -4.37
N TYR A 68 -1.59 -0.24 -5.58
CA TYR A 68 -2.94 0.30 -5.79
C TYR A 68 -4.06 -0.60 -5.26
N PRO A 69 -4.01 -1.94 -5.39
CA PRO A 69 -4.97 -2.82 -4.73
C PRO A 69 -5.03 -2.60 -3.21
N LEU A 70 -3.91 -2.25 -2.57
CA LEU A 70 -3.86 -2.00 -1.14
C LEU A 70 -4.53 -0.69 -0.73
N LEU A 71 -4.54 0.31 -1.63
CA LEU A 71 -5.09 1.62 -1.37
C LEU A 71 -6.62 1.69 -1.56
N LEU A 72 -7.20 0.73 -2.30
CA LEU A 72 -8.66 0.68 -2.55
C LEU A 72 -9.49 0.53 -1.26
N ASP A 73 -8.98 -0.21 -0.27
CA ASP A 73 -9.68 -0.44 0.99
C ASP A 73 -9.64 0.75 1.95
N ARG A 74 -8.86 1.79 1.62
CA ARG A 74 -8.71 3.04 2.39
C ARG A 74 -8.40 2.83 3.88
N ASP A 75 -7.80 1.69 4.25
CA ASP A 75 -7.36 1.50 5.63
C ASP A 75 -6.17 2.42 5.91
N THR A 76 -6.42 3.42 6.73
CA THR A 76 -5.46 4.45 7.12
C THR A 76 -4.71 4.12 8.41
N LYS A 77 -5.18 3.14 9.20
CA LYS A 77 -4.62 2.85 10.53
C LYS A 77 -3.17 2.37 10.43
N ILE A 78 -2.89 1.52 9.44
CA ILE A 78 -1.53 0.98 9.24
C ILE A 78 -0.55 2.08 8.82
N TRP A 79 -0.94 2.96 7.90
CA TRP A 79 -0.10 4.06 7.45
C TRP A 79 0.18 5.06 8.57
N LYS A 80 -0.83 5.36 9.40
CA LYS A 80 -0.66 6.18 10.60
C LYS A 80 0.31 5.54 11.60
N LYS A 81 0.20 4.22 11.82
CA LYS A 81 1.08 3.47 12.72
C LYS A 81 2.53 3.51 12.23
N LEU A 82 2.76 3.22 10.95
CA LEU A 82 4.11 3.17 10.36
C LEU A 82 4.76 4.56 10.27
N ALA A 83 4.00 5.63 10.08
CA ALA A 83 4.53 7.00 10.14
C ALA A 83 5.17 7.34 11.51
N ASN A 84 4.63 6.77 12.59
CA ASN A 84 5.11 6.96 13.96
C ASN A 84 6.08 5.87 14.44
N ASP A 85 6.40 4.88 13.59
CA ASP A 85 7.28 3.78 13.96
C ASP A 85 8.75 4.21 13.86
N LYS A 86 9.35 4.51 15.02
CA LYS A 86 10.75 4.94 15.14
C LYS A 86 11.78 3.89 14.70
N THR A 87 11.35 2.63 14.49
CA THR A 87 12.23 1.58 13.93
C THR A 87 12.45 1.74 12.43
N LEU A 88 11.66 2.58 11.76
CA LEU A 88 11.73 2.80 10.32
C LEU A 88 12.61 4.01 9.98
N SER A 89 13.17 3.98 8.76
CA SER A 89 13.90 5.12 8.21
C SER A 89 13.00 6.37 8.11
N LYS A 90 13.59 7.57 8.21
CA LYS A 90 12.84 8.84 8.03
C LYS A 90 12.07 8.84 6.70
N GLN A 91 12.69 8.37 5.62
CA GLN A 91 12.08 8.23 4.28
C GLN A 91 10.84 7.32 4.29
N ALA A 92 10.93 6.13 4.90
CA ALA A 92 9.79 5.21 5.00
C ALA A 92 8.63 5.85 5.80
N ARG A 93 8.96 6.57 6.87
CA ARG A 93 7.99 7.28 7.70
C ARG A 93 7.32 8.43 6.95
N MET A 94 8.07 9.21 6.16
CA MET A 94 7.53 10.26 5.27
C MET A 94 6.55 9.69 4.25
N ARG A 95 6.93 8.63 3.52
CA ARG A 95 6.07 7.95 2.54
C ARG A 95 4.79 7.41 3.18
N SER A 96 4.90 6.90 4.41
CA SER A 96 3.73 6.41 5.16
C SER A 96 2.82 7.54 5.63
N ALA A 97 3.37 8.65 6.14
CA ALA A 97 2.62 9.83 6.54
C ALA A 97 1.89 10.47 5.35
N TYR A 98 2.57 10.51 4.20
CA TYR A 98 2.00 10.90 2.94
C TYR A 98 0.81 10.01 2.54
N LEU A 99 0.96 8.68 2.52
CA LEU A 99 -0.14 7.75 2.20
C LEU A 99 -1.34 7.87 3.14
N TYR A 100 -1.08 8.03 4.45
CA TYR A 100 -2.12 8.31 5.43
C TYR A 100 -2.90 9.57 5.03
N THR A 101 -2.20 10.67 4.75
CA THR A 101 -2.81 11.96 4.40
C THR A 101 -3.57 11.90 3.09
N TYR A 102 -3.00 11.26 2.07
CA TYR A 102 -3.63 11.06 0.78
C TYR A 102 -4.98 10.33 0.89
N LEU A 103 -5.05 9.29 1.71
CA LEU A 103 -6.26 8.48 1.89
C LEU A 103 -7.26 9.11 2.88
N ALA A 104 -6.78 9.62 4.01
CA ALA A 104 -7.61 10.15 5.10
C ALA A 104 -8.07 11.60 4.86
N LYS A 105 -7.37 12.32 3.97
CA LYS A 105 -7.48 13.78 3.81
C LYS A 105 -7.26 14.53 5.13
N LYS A 106 -6.34 14.00 5.96
CA LYS A 106 -5.95 14.55 7.27
C LYS A 106 -4.45 14.49 7.40
N PHE A 107 -3.83 15.61 7.77
CA PHE A 107 -2.40 15.68 8.03
C PHE A 107 -2.03 14.95 9.32
N ILE A 108 -0.77 14.53 9.38
CA ILE A 108 -0.12 13.98 10.57
C ILE A 108 1.21 14.68 10.75
N GLU A 109 1.57 14.98 11.98
CA GLU A 109 2.87 15.55 12.31
C GLU A 109 3.92 14.44 12.37
N LEU A 110 5.09 14.70 11.79
CA LEU A 110 6.27 13.86 11.94
C LEU A 110 7.05 14.33 13.16
N ASP A 111 7.61 13.40 13.93
CA ASP A 111 8.42 13.72 15.13
C ASP A 111 9.88 14.07 14.81
N PHE A 112 10.17 14.34 13.54
CA PHE A 112 11.49 14.74 13.06
C PHE A 112 11.35 15.88 12.06
N ASP A 113 12.38 16.72 12.02
CA ASP A 113 12.47 17.79 11.04
C ASP A 113 12.67 17.20 9.63
N ILE A 114 11.83 17.67 8.70
CA ILE A 114 11.86 17.27 7.30
C ILE A 114 12.77 18.16 6.45
N GLU A 115 13.18 19.34 6.94
CA GLU A 115 13.96 20.30 6.15
C GLU A 115 15.29 19.72 5.67
N GLU A 116 15.98 18.95 6.52
CA GLU A 116 17.27 18.31 6.19
C GLU A 116 17.17 17.32 5.02
N ILE A 117 15.99 16.74 4.79
CA ILE A 117 15.75 15.64 3.85
C ILE A 117 14.69 15.99 2.80
N ARG A 118 14.25 17.25 2.79
CA ARG A 118 13.29 17.79 1.85
C ARG A 118 13.84 17.62 0.44
N ASP A 119 12.98 17.19 -0.47
CA ASP A 119 13.30 17.00 -1.88
C ASP A 119 14.51 16.11 -2.10
N GLN A 120 14.80 15.16 -1.20
CA GLN A 120 15.77 14.09 -1.46
C GLN A 120 15.07 12.85 -2.02
N PHE A 121 13.88 12.55 -1.51
CA PHE A 121 13.14 11.33 -1.83
C PHE A 121 11.84 11.64 -2.57
N ALA A 122 11.49 10.76 -3.50
CA ALA A 122 10.16 10.73 -4.14
C ALA A 122 9.28 9.65 -3.50
N PHE A 123 7.96 9.75 -3.69
CA PHE A 123 7.05 8.69 -3.23
C PHE A 123 7.43 7.33 -3.85
N TYR A 124 7.51 7.26 -5.18
CA TYR A 124 8.24 6.20 -5.88
C TYR A 124 9.65 6.69 -6.23
N HIS A 125 10.69 5.98 -5.82
CA HIS A 125 12.09 6.44 -5.94
C HIS A 125 12.51 6.80 -7.37
N GLY A 126 12.01 6.07 -8.38
CA GLY A 126 12.33 6.30 -9.78
C GLY A 126 11.44 7.33 -10.48
N ASN A 127 10.56 8.02 -9.76
CA ASN A 127 9.66 8.99 -10.38
C ASN A 127 10.42 10.25 -10.79
N ARG A 128 10.34 10.60 -12.09
CA ARG A 128 11.07 11.73 -12.69
C ARG A 128 10.23 13.00 -12.78
N CYS A 129 8.92 12.91 -12.63
CA CYS A 129 8.02 14.06 -12.73
C CYS A 129 7.60 14.57 -11.35
N ALA A 130 7.50 15.89 -11.21
CA ALA A 130 6.93 16.56 -10.03
C ALA A 130 5.40 16.47 -9.98
N ASP A 131 4.76 15.92 -11.02
CA ASP A 131 3.31 15.73 -11.07
C ASP A 131 2.87 14.79 -9.93
N GLY A 132 2.13 15.37 -9.00
CA GLY A 132 1.63 14.70 -7.82
C GLY A 132 0.33 15.34 -7.35
N ASP A 133 -0.13 14.89 -6.19
CA ASP A 133 -1.37 15.32 -5.55
C ASP A 133 -1.23 16.55 -4.63
N GLY A 134 -0.04 17.15 -4.58
CA GLY A 134 0.32 18.25 -3.69
C GLY A 134 0.52 17.86 -2.21
N PHE A 135 0.02 16.72 -1.75
CA PHE A 135 0.20 16.27 -0.37
C PHE A 135 1.64 15.85 -0.08
N ALA A 136 2.32 15.28 -1.07
CA ALA A 136 3.71 14.83 -0.97
C ALA A 136 4.68 15.93 -0.49
N TYR A 137 4.50 17.16 -0.97
CA TYR A 137 5.34 18.30 -0.62
C TYR A 137 5.31 18.64 0.88
N ASN A 138 4.16 18.46 1.53
CA ASN A 138 4.00 18.71 2.98
C ASN A 138 4.81 17.74 3.84
N PHE A 139 5.26 16.63 3.25
CA PHE A 139 6.11 15.64 3.91
C PHE A 139 7.54 15.66 3.37
N GLY A 140 7.93 16.67 2.58
CA GLY A 140 9.27 16.82 2.01
C GLY A 140 9.59 15.86 0.87
N LEU A 141 8.58 15.25 0.23
CA LEU A 141 8.77 14.36 -0.92
C LEU A 141 8.72 15.14 -2.24
N LYS A 142 9.65 14.81 -3.17
CA LYS A 142 9.74 15.41 -4.52
C LYS A 142 8.48 15.23 -5.37
N SER A 143 7.80 14.11 -5.19
CA SER A 143 6.62 13.74 -5.97
C SER A 143 5.73 12.78 -5.20
N GLY A 144 4.45 12.82 -5.55
CA GLY A 144 3.41 11.98 -4.96
C GLY A 144 2.99 10.85 -5.89
N LEU A 145 1.88 10.25 -5.53
CA LEU A 145 1.14 9.27 -6.30
C LEU A 145 0.41 9.97 -7.45
N ASP A 146 0.49 9.38 -8.64
CA ASP A 146 -0.24 9.86 -9.80
C ASP A 146 -1.74 9.58 -9.60
N SER A 147 -2.45 10.62 -9.17
CA SER A 147 -3.87 10.53 -8.89
C SER A 147 -4.65 10.08 -10.12
N ARG A 148 -4.28 10.48 -11.35
CA ARG A 148 -5.02 10.08 -12.55
C ARG A 148 -4.90 8.59 -12.79
N ARG A 149 -3.68 8.03 -12.71
CA ARG A 149 -3.44 6.58 -12.84
C ARG A 149 -4.14 5.79 -11.76
N PHE A 150 -4.14 6.28 -10.52
CA PHE A 150 -4.88 5.61 -9.44
C PHE A 150 -6.39 5.64 -9.64
N HIS A 151 -6.96 6.76 -10.11
CA HIS A 151 -8.38 6.84 -10.43
C HIS A 151 -8.75 5.93 -11.61
N GLN A 152 -7.90 5.85 -12.64
CA GLN A 152 -8.07 4.91 -13.74
C GLN A 152 -8.10 3.46 -13.22
N PHE A 153 -7.09 3.05 -12.45
CA PHE A 153 -7.03 1.73 -11.84
C PHE A 153 -8.25 1.44 -10.97
N LYS A 154 -8.69 2.40 -10.16
CA LYS A 154 -9.89 2.26 -9.33
C LYS A 154 -11.15 2.01 -10.16
N ASN A 155 -11.27 2.65 -11.32
CA ASN A 155 -12.46 2.58 -12.15
C ASN A 155 -12.46 1.37 -13.10
N THR A 156 -11.29 0.96 -13.60
CA THR A 156 -11.17 -0.08 -14.64
C THR A 156 -10.53 -1.38 -14.16
N GLY A 157 -9.84 -1.35 -13.01
CA GLY A 157 -8.98 -2.44 -12.54
C GLY A 157 -7.66 -2.57 -13.33
N GLY A 158 -7.38 -1.65 -14.26
CA GLY A 158 -6.22 -1.70 -15.17
C GLY A 158 -5.44 -0.38 -15.25
N PHE A 159 -4.28 -0.45 -15.92
CA PHE A 159 -3.38 0.68 -16.19
C PHE A 159 -3.49 1.16 -17.63
#